data_AF-A0A7R9Q7N6-F1
#
_entry.id   AF-A0A7R9Q7N6-F1
#
_cell.length_a   1.000
_cell.length_b   1.000
_cell.length_c   1.000
_cell.angle_alpha   90.00
_cell.angle_beta   90.00
_cell.angle_gamma   90.00
#
_symmetry.space_group_name_H-M   'P 1'
#
loop_
_entity.id
_entity.type
_entity.pdbx_description
1 polymer ?
#
loop_
_entity_poly.entity_id
_entity_poly.type
_entity_poly.pdbx_seq_one_letter_code
_entity_poly.pdbx_strand_id
1 'polypeptide(L)'
;MFNFQEESNVLFVTNNDMVYGFGGNSNGCLDIVQISCGYYSQVLALGSDGRVYAWGNNDSGQFGRGDTNGLNCEPIEIEFAGQGVCTELIGKGGFGAVYKVEPKVDAEVYAIKVVNIPADKRKQVLNEIKSLENVRSVYVVKYYTSWIDNVNNRLYIQMEYCPQSLRSVLAAKALAFGRQLAEPMNLFEYFIAYKIFKQILESVQYLHELDPPVIHRDLKPDNILITNTLSGDNNNSRRFVKLGDFGLATVHDTSRHTDSRYEHSAVGTYKYRAPELAIV
;
A
#
# COMPACT_ATOMS: atom_id res chain seq x y z
N MET A 1 -33.08 32.97 -18.32
CA MET A 1 -33.24 31.51 -18.12
C MET A 1 -32.72 30.86 -19.38
N PHE A 2 -31.45 30.47 -19.39
CA PHE A 2 -30.85 29.85 -20.58
C PHE A 2 -31.10 28.35 -20.55
N ASN A 3 -31.60 27.83 -21.65
CA ASN A 3 -31.88 26.41 -21.86
C ASN A 3 -30.66 25.83 -22.58
N PHE A 4 -29.86 25.01 -21.91
CA PHE A 4 -28.68 24.39 -22.51
C PHE A 4 -28.87 22.87 -22.57
N GLN A 5 -28.65 22.32 -23.77
CA GLN A 5 -28.70 20.90 -24.05
C GLN A 5 -27.53 20.18 -23.36
N GLU A 6 -27.80 18.97 -22.86
CA GLU A 6 -26.97 18.12 -22.01
C GLU A 6 -25.62 17.67 -22.63
N GLU A 7 -25.24 18.11 -23.82
CA GLU A 7 -24.12 17.53 -24.59
C GLU A 7 -22.84 18.39 -24.66
N SER A 8 -22.70 19.45 -23.86
CA SER A 8 -21.56 20.37 -24.02
C SER A 8 -20.63 20.45 -22.80
N ASN A 9 -19.36 20.06 -23.03
CA ASN A 9 -18.19 20.17 -22.15
C ASN A 9 -17.87 21.64 -21.79
N VAL A 10 -18.70 22.28 -20.99
CA VAL A 10 -18.57 23.70 -20.65
C VAL A 10 -18.44 23.86 -19.13
N LEU A 11 -17.45 24.65 -18.72
CA LEU A 11 -17.31 25.19 -17.38
C LEU A 11 -18.13 26.47 -17.28
N PHE A 12 -19.00 26.59 -16.28
CA PHE A 12 -19.73 27.83 -16.02
C PHE A 12 -19.33 28.40 -14.65
N VAL A 13 -19.15 29.71 -14.60
CA VAL A 13 -18.98 30.46 -13.36
C VAL A 13 -20.34 31.05 -12.97
N THR A 14 -20.83 30.75 -11.78
CA THR A 14 -22.08 31.31 -11.25
C THR A 14 -21.84 32.64 -10.53
N ASN A 15 -22.92 33.38 -10.28
CA ASN A 15 -22.86 34.73 -9.67
C ASN A 15 -22.35 34.77 -8.21
N ASN A 16 -21.97 33.63 -7.64
CA ASN A 16 -21.33 33.47 -6.33
C ASN A 16 -19.86 33.01 -6.47
N ASP A 17 -19.22 33.25 -7.62
CA ASP A 17 -17.84 32.89 -7.94
C ASP A 17 -17.52 31.38 -7.90
N MET A 18 -18.54 30.52 -7.94
CA MET A 18 -18.38 29.07 -7.98
C MET A 18 -18.27 28.57 -9.43
N VAL A 19 -17.37 27.62 -9.67
CA VAL A 19 -17.15 27.02 -11.00
C VAL A 19 -17.75 25.62 -11.04
N TYR A 20 -18.70 25.40 -11.94
CA TYR A 20 -19.38 24.12 -12.14
C TYR A 20 -18.99 23.50 -13.48
N GLY A 21 -18.65 22.21 -13.48
CA GLY A 21 -18.44 21.41 -14.68
C GLY A 21 -19.42 20.23 -14.72
N PHE A 22 -20.07 19.99 -15.86
CA PHE A 22 -20.89 18.80 -16.07
C PHE A 22 -20.07 17.70 -16.74
N GLY A 23 -20.04 16.53 -16.11
CA GLY A 23 -19.56 15.28 -16.68
C GLY A 23 -20.44 14.13 -16.18
N GLY A 24 -21.51 13.84 -16.92
CA GLY A 24 -22.17 12.52 -17.03
C GLY A 24 -22.58 11.70 -15.80
N ASN A 25 -22.43 12.16 -14.57
CA ASN A 25 -22.83 11.40 -13.37
C ASN A 25 -23.91 12.16 -12.61
N SER A 26 -25.10 11.55 -12.56
CA SER A 26 -26.34 12.03 -11.94
C SER A 26 -26.31 12.17 -10.41
N ASN A 27 -25.13 12.17 -9.77
CA ASN A 27 -24.96 12.10 -8.32
C ASN A 27 -24.12 13.25 -7.73
N GLY A 28 -24.48 14.49 -8.05
CA GLY A 28 -24.02 15.69 -7.34
C GLY A 28 -22.98 16.49 -8.10
N CYS A 29 -23.21 17.80 -8.18
CA CYS A 29 -22.21 18.77 -8.62
C CYS A 29 -20.99 18.68 -7.70
N LEU A 30 -19.85 18.25 -8.23
CA LEU A 30 -18.57 18.42 -7.58
C LEU A 30 -18.17 19.89 -7.72
N ASP A 31 -18.20 20.64 -6.62
CA ASP A 31 -17.71 22.03 -6.62
C ASP A 31 -16.21 22.03 -6.84
N ILE A 32 -15.74 22.70 -7.90
CA ILE A 32 -14.32 22.90 -8.15
C ILE A 32 -13.87 24.17 -7.45
N VAL A 33 -12.93 24.03 -6.50
CA VAL A 33 -12.42 25.14 -5.68
C VAL A 33 -11.16 25.79 -6.27
N GLN A 34 -10.42 25.09 -7.13
CA GLN A 34 -9.25 25.63 -7.81
C GLN A 34 -8.98 24.91 -9.13
N ILE A 35 -8.52 25.65 -10.15
CA ILE A 35 -8.07 25.09 -11.42
C ILE A 35 -6.66 25.59 -11.72
N SER A 36 -5.82 24.72 -12.29
CA SER A 36 -4.50 25.06 -12.82
C SER A 36 -4.34 24.47 -14.21
N CYS A 37 -3.97 25.28 -15.19
CA CYS A 37 -3.72 24.85 -16.56
C CYS A 37 -2.22 24.80 -16.83
N GLY A 38 -1.75 23.65 -17.33
CA GLY A 38 -0.37 23.43 -17.76
C GLY A 38 -0.13 23.79 -19.23
N TYR A 39 1.14 23.95 -19.58
CA TYR A 39 1.58 24.43 -20.90
C TYR A 39 1.17 23.54 -22.10
N TYR A 40 0.98 22.25 -21.87
CA TYR A 40 0.67 21.25 -22.92
C TYR A 40 -0.80 20.83 -22.92
N SER A 41 -1.73 21.75 -22.63
CA SER A 41 -3.17 21.44 -22.53
C SER A 41 -3.53 20.46 -21.41
N GLN A 42 -2.69 20.32 -20.38
CA GLN A 42 -3.05 19.66 -19.14
C GLN A 42 -3.91 20.60 -18.29
N VAL A 43 -4.95 20.09 -17.65
CA VAL A 43 -5.71 20.82 -16.63
C VAL A 43 -5.73 20.00 -15.35
N LEU A 44 -5.50 20.66 -14.22
CA LEU A 44 -5.69 20.13 -12.87
C LEU A 44 -6.83 20.89 -12.20
N ALA A 45 -7.71 20.19 -11.51
CA ALA A 45 -8.78 20.78 -10.72
C ALA A 45 -8.79 20.20 -9.32
N LEU A 46 -8.91 21.06 -8.31
CA LEU A 46 -9.15 20.67 -6.91
C LEU A 46 -10.65 20.73 -6.66
N GLY A 47 -11.25 19.61 -6.28
CA GLY A 47 -12.62 19.53 -5.79
C GLY A 47 -12.73 20.03 -4.35
N SER A 48 -13.92 20.48 -3.95
CA SER A 48 -14.26 20.86 -2.57
C SER A 48 -14.14 19.70 -1.57
N ASP A 49 -14.14 18.47 -2.07
CA ASP A 49 -13.87 17.24 -1.32
C ASP A 49 -12.36 16.98 -1.08
N GLY A 50 -11.49 17.90 -1.54
CA GLY A 50 -10.05 17.82 -1.41
C GLY A 50 -9.38 16.90 -2.44
N ARG A 51 -10.14 16.36 -3.40
CA ARG A 51 -9.60 15.49 -4.46
C ARG A 51 -9.09 16.30 -5.63
N VAL A 52 -8.07 15.78 -6.30
CA VAL A 52 -7.50 16.41 -7.49
C VAL A 52 -7.88 15.61 -8.71
N TYR A 53 -8.32 16.29 -9.76
CA TYR A 53 -8.69 15.73 -11.04
C TYR A 53 -7.76 16.26 -12.12
N ALA A 54 -7.43 15.43 -13.09
CA ALA A 54 -6.65 15.83 -14.26
C ALA A 54 -7.32 15.38 -15.56
N TRP A 55 -7.27 16.25 -16.56
CA TRP A 55 -7.58 15.93 -17.96
C TRP A 55 -6.63 16.69 -18.88
N GLY A 56 -6.66 16.35 -20.17
CA GLY A 56 -5.78 16.88 -21.19
C GLY A 56 -4.62 15.95 -21.53
N ASN A 57 -3.47 16.52 -21.89
CA ASN A 57 -2.31 15.75 -22.34
C ASN A 57 -1.59 15.04 -21.18
N ASN A 58 -1.34 13.73 -21.34
CA ASN A 58 -0.56 12.88 -20.46
C ASN A 58 0.63 12.15 -21.16
N ASP A 59 1.09 12.65 -22.32
CA ASP A 59 2.20 12.06 -23.11
C ASP A 59 3.50 11.90 -22.31
N SER A 60 3.71 12.74 -21.29
CA SER A 60 4.89 12.76 -20.42
C SER A 60 4.59 12.29 -18.99
N GLY A 61 3.41 11.69 -18.75
CA GLY A 61 3.00 11.25 -17.42
C GLY A 61 2.64 12.41 -16.49
N GLN A 62 2.19 13.54 -17.06
CA GLN A 62 1.86 14.76 -16.34
C GLN A 62 0.84 14.55 -15.21
N PHE A 63 0.01 13.50 -15.29
CA PHE A 63 -0.98 13.17 -14.25
C PHE A 63 -0.38 12.50 -13.01
N GLY A 64 0.87 12.01 -13.07
CA GLY A 64 1.56 11.39 -11.93
C GLY A 64 1.03 10.02 -11.51
N ARG A 65 0.31 9.34 -12.42
CA ARG A 65 -0.34 8.02 -12.18
C ARG A 65 0.55 6.82 -12.54
N GLY A 66 1.77 7.06 -13.00
CA GLY A 66 2.68 6.00 -13.45
C GLY A 66 2.35 5.48 -14.85
N ASP A 67 1.57 6.22 -15.63
CA ASP A 67 1.25 5.93 -17.02
C ASP A 67 1.40 7.16 -17.91
N THR A 68 1.57 6.94 -19.22
CA THR A 68 1.65 7.97 -20.27
C THR A 68 0.56 7.79 -21.31
N ASN A 69 -0.70 7.64 -20.87
CA ASN A 69 -1.85 7.30 -21.73
C ASN A 69 -2.30 8.42 -22.71
N GLY A 70 -1.38 9.28 -23.16
CA GLY A 70 -1.63 10.29 -24.19
C GLY A 70 -2.71 11.31 -23.81
N LEU A 71 -3.56 11.69 -24.76
CA LEU A 71 -4.64 12.65 -24.53
C LEU A 71 -5.82 12.00 -23.81
N ASN A 72 -6.23 12.58 -22.69
CA ASN A 72 -7.40 12.17 -21.94
C ASN A 72 -8.42 13.32 -21.84
N CYS A 73 -9.57 13.17 -22.47
CA CYS A 73 -10.55 14.26 -22.57
C CYS A 73 -11.51 14.35 -21.37
N GLU A 74 -11.52 13.33 -20.50
CA GLU A 74 -12.38 13.28 -19.31
C GLU A 74 -11.58 13.54 -18.03
N PRO A 75 -12.12 14.29 -17.05
CA PRO A 75 -11.50 14.44 -15.73
C PRO A 75 -11.30 13.09 -15.06
N ILE A 76 -10.06 12.75 -14.72
CA ILE A 76 -9.73 11.57 -13.93
C ILE A 76 -9.16 11.98 -12.57
N GLU A 77 -9.67 11.35 -11.51
CA GLU A 77 -9.15 11.49 -10.16
C GLU A 77 -7.68 11.05 -10.06
N ILE A 78 -6.84 11.90 -9.48
CA ILE A 78 -5.45 11.62 -9.15
C ILE A 78 -5.41 11.07 -7.72
N GLU A 79 -5.49 9.74 -7.61
CA GLU A 79 -5.62 8.98 -6.36
C GLU A 79 -4.50 9.24 -5.33
N PHE A 80 -3.33 9.73 -5.75
CA PHE A 80 -2.17 10.00 -4.90
C PHE A 80 -1.76 11.48 -4.88
N ALA A 81 -2.70 12.39 -5.17
CA ALA A 81 -2.40 13.81 -5.18
C ALA A 81 -1.76 14.29 -3.86
N GLY A 82 -0.66 15.03 -3.98
CA GLY A 82 0.10 15.53 -2.83
C GLY A 82 1.05 14.52 -2.16
N GLN A 83 0.99 13.23 -2.53
CA GLN A 83 1.87 12.20 -1.96
C GLN A 83 3.19 12.11 -2.76
N GLY A 84 3.12 12.03 -4.08
CA GLY A 84 4.28 11.88 -4.94
C GLY A 84 3.88 11.45 -6.34
N VAL A 85 4.82 10.88 -7.09
CA VAL A 85 4.55 10.20 -8.36
C VAL A 85 4.50 8.71 -8.09
N CYS A 86 3.36 8.08 -8.35
CA CYS A 86 3.25 6.63 -8.33
C CYS A 86 3.99 6.08 -9.56
N THR A 87 5.04 5.28 -9.36
CA THR A 87 5.89 4.82 -10.48
C THR A 87 5.70 3.36 -10.84
N GLU A 88 5.21 2.52 -9.91
CA GLU A 88 5.09 1.09 -10.15
C GLU A 88 4.04 0.42 -9.24
N LEU A 89 3.27 -0.54 -9.78
CA LEU A 89 2.49 -1.48 -8.97
C LEU A 89 3.39 -2.67 -8.56
N ILE A 90 3.84 -2.68 -7.31
CA ILE A 90 4.81 -3.67 -6.80
C ILE A 90 4.16 -4.93 -6.21
N GLY A 91 2.86 -4.90 -5.92
CA GLY A 91 2.14 -6.07 -5.42
C GLY A 91 0.63 -5.92 -5.54
N LYS A 92 -0.07 -7.01 -5.87
CA LYS A 92 -1.54 -7.06 -5.89
C LYS A 92 -2.02 -8.42 -5.39
N GLY A 93 -2.96 -8.42 -4.45
CA GLY A 93 -3.52 -9.64 -3.87
C GLY A 93 -4.85 -9.40 -3.14
N GLY A 94 -5.31 -10.41 -2.40
CA GLY A 94 -6.58 -10.34 -1.65
C GLY A 94 -6.62 -9.23 -0.59
N PHE A 95 -5.46 -8.71 -0.19
CA PHE A 95 -5.30 -7.64 0.80
C PHE A 95 -5.11 -6.25 0.17
N GLY A 96 -5.32 -6.12 -1.14
CA GLY A 96 -5.21 -4.85 -1.86
C GLY A 96 -4.03 -4.78 -2.83
N ALA A 97 -3.67 -3.54 -3.19
CA ALA A 97 -2.59 -3.22 -4.12
C ALA A 97 -1.51 -2.40 -3.40
N VAL A 98 -0.25 -2.56 -3.78
CA VAL A 98 0.90 -1.83 -3.23
C VAL A 98 1.63 -1.14 -4.37
N TYR A 99 1.90 0.14 -4.20
CA TYR A 99 2.51 1.00 -5.20
C TYR A 99 3.83 1.57 -4.68
N LYS A 100 4.85 1.63 -5.54
CA LYS A 100 6.06 2.42 -5.31
C LYS A 100 5.76 3.88 -5.61
N VAL A 101 6.21 4.78 -4.74
CA VAL A 101 5.99 6.22 -4.86
C VAL A 101 7.30 6.97 -4.71
N GLU A 102 7.58 7.82 -5.70
CA GLU A 102 8.71 8.73 -5.72
C GLU A 102 8.22 10.12 -5.25
N PRO A 103 8.72 10.64 -4.12
CA PRO A 103 8.30 11.93 -3.60
C PRO A 103 8.78 13.08 -4.50
N LYS A 104 8.05 14.20 -4.48
CA LYS A 104 8.37 15.39 -5.31
C LYS A 104 9.54 16.23 -4.79
N VAL A 105 9.90 16.09 -3.52
CA VAL A 105 10.94 16.87 -2.83
C VAL A 105 11.83 15.89 -2.09
N ASP A 106 13.16 16.10 -2.11
CA ASP A 106 14.26 15.31 -1.51
C ASP A 106 13.90 14.45 -0.29
N ALA A 107 13.15 13.38 -0.55
CA ALA A 107 12.67 12.45 0.45
C ALA A 107 12.87 11.05 -0.10
N GLU A 108 12.94 10.09 0.83
CA GLU A 108 13.15 8.70 0.47
C GLU A 108 11.94 8.12 -0.26
N VAL A 109 12.22 7.25 -1.23
CA VAL A 109 11.20 6.45 -1.92
C VAL A 109 10.42 5.64 -0.88
N TYR A 110 9.10 5.58 -1.05
CA TYR A 110 8.22 4.87 -0.14
C TYR A 110 7.18 4.05 -0.90
N ALA A 111 6.44 3.22 -0.18
CA ALA A 111 5.34 2.43 -0.72
C ALA A 111 4.00 2.90 -0.16
N ILE A 112 2.95 2.88 -0.98
CA ILE A 112 1.56 3.04 -0.54
C ILE A 112 0.82 1.72 -0.77
N LYS A 113 0.28 1.14 0.30
CA LYS A 113 -0.67 0.03 0.23
C LYS A 113 -2.10 0.58 0.23
N VAL A 114 -2.86 0.26 -0.81
CA VAL A 114 -4.27 0.61 -0.99
C VAL A 114 -5.12 -0.62 -0.68
N VAL A 115 -5.98 -0.49 0.32
CA VAL A 115 -6.87 -1.56 0.81
C VAL A 115 -8.32 -1.12 0.66
N ASN A 116 -9.14 -1.94 0.02
CA ASN A 116 -10.59 -1.73 0.02
C ASN A 116 -11.14 -2.15 1.38
N ILE A 117 -11.87 -1.26 2.06
CA ILE A 117 -12.46 -1.53 3.36
C ILE A 117 -13.99 -1.45 3.26
N PRO A 118 -14.70 -2.56 3.50
CA PRO A 118 -16.15 -2.51 3.70
C PRO A 118 -16.52 -1.52 4.82
N ALA A 119 -17.57 -0.72 4.62
CA ALA A 119 -17.93 0.37 5.53
C ALA A 119 -18.14 -0.10 6.98
N ASP A 120 -18.67 -1.31 7.17
CA ASP A 120 -18.90 -1.98 8.46
C ASP A 120 -17.60 -2.35 9.20
N LYS A 121 -16.50 -2.57 8.48
CA LYS A 121 -15.19 -2.97 9.07
C LYS A 121 -14.25 -1.82 9.34
N ARG A 122 -14.59 -0.58 8.96
CA ARG A 122 -13.71 0.59 9.04
C ARG A 122 -13.15 0.84 10.45
N LYS A 123 -13.99 0.76 11.48
CA LYS A 123 -13.57 1.03 12.87
C LYS A 123 -12.59 -0.02 13.39
N GLN A 124 -12.78 -1.28 13.02
CA GLN A 124 -11.88 -2.37 13.39
C GLN A 124 -10.50 -2.19 12.75
N VAL A 125 -10.47 -1.99 11.42
CA VAL A 125 -9.22 -1.83 10.66
C VAL A 125 -8.42 -0.61 11.16
N LEU A 126 -9.08 0.50 11.48
CA LEU A 126 -8.43 1.68 12.04
C LEU A 126 -7.77 1.43 13.40
N ASN A 127 -8.40 0.64 14.28
CA ASN A 127 -7.82 0.29 15.57
C ASN A 127 -6.58 -0.62 15.41
N GLU A 128 -6.62 -1.53 14.44
CA GLU A 128 -5.48 -2.40 14.13
C GLU A 128 -4.29 -1.56 13.61
N ILE A 129 -4.52 -0.60 12.73
CA ILE A 129 -3.46 0.26 12.17
C ILE A 129 -2.81 1.16 13.21
N LYS A 130 -3.59 1.72 14.15
CA LYS A 130 -3.05 2.52 15.26
C LYS A 130 -2.04 1.73 16.10
N SER A 131 -2.24 0.42 16.22
CA SER A 131 -1.32 -0.45 16.94
C SER A 131 0.03 -0.58 16.23
N LEU A 132 0.07 -0.39 14.90
CA LEU A 132 1.29 -0.45 14.08
C LEU A 132 2.11 0.84 14.11
N GLU A 133 1.49 1.98 14.39
CA GLU A 133 2.17 3.28 14.41
C GLU A 133 3.30 3.34 15.45
N ASN A 134 3.15 2.59 16.54
CA ASN A 134 4.12 2.51 17.63
C ASN A 134 5.20 1.43 17.42
N VAL A 135 5.06 0.55 16.42
CA VAL A 135 6.05 -0.50 16.15
C VAL A 135 7.16 0.07 15.27
N ARG A 136 8.20 0.63 15.89
CA ARG A 136 9.38 1.16 15.21
C ARG A 136 10.61 0.32 15.50
N SER A 137 10.99 -0.51 14.54
CA SER A 137 12.13 -1.42 14.69
C SER A 137 12.83 -1.66 13.36
N VAL A 138 14.12 -1.98 13.42
CA VAL A 138 14.91 -2.44 12.27
C VAL A 138 14.37 -3.75 11.68
N TYR A 139 13.62 -4.52 12.47
CA TYR A 139 13.05 -5.82 12.12
C TYR A 139 11.71 -5.76 11.39
N VAL A 140 11.07 -4.59 11.36
CA VAL A 140 9.71 -4.37 10.89
C VAL A 140 9.74 -3.29 9.81
N VAL A 141 8.93 -3.44 8.76
CA VAL A 141 8.72 -2.41 7.75
C VAL A 141 8.15 -1.18 8.44
N LYS A 142 8.84 -0.04 8.33
CA LYS A 142 8.40 1.18 9.01
C LYS A 142 7.09 1.66 8.40
N TYR A 143 6.09 1.84 9.26
CA TYR A 143 4.85 2.53 8.93
C TYR A 143 5.05 4.03 9.13
N TYR A 144 4.65 4.84 8.14
CA TYR A 144 4.79 6.31 8.21
C TYR A 144 3.47 6.98 8.61
N THR A 145 2.38 6.68 7.91
CA THR A 145 1.06 7.26 8.14
C THR A 145 -0.02 6.49 7.36
N SER A 146 -1.29 6.83 7.59
CA SER A 146 -2.42 6.37 6.77
C SER A 146 -3.51 7.41 6.66
N TRP A 147 -4.31 7.30 5.60
CA TRP A 147 -5.53 8.07 5.42
C TRP A 147 -6.62 7.23 4.79
N ILE A 148 -7.87 7.66 4.97
CA ILE A 148 -9.04 7.00 4.43
C ILE A 148 -9.67 7.90 3.38
N ASP A 149 -9.97 7.31 2.24
CA ASP A 149 -10.91 7.84 1.29
C ASP A 149 -12.31 7.30 1.61
N ASN A 150 -13.17 8.18 2.13
CA ASN A 150 -14.51 7.81 2.56
C ASN A 150 -15.45 7.51 1.40
N VAL A 151 -15.23 8.12 0.24
CA VAL A 151 -16.13 8.00 -0.91
C VAL A 151 -15.83 6.70 -1.66
N ASN A 152 -14.54 6.39 -1.89
CA ASN A 152 -14.15 5.14 -2.55
C ASN A 152 -14.02 3.94 -1.58
N ASN A 153 -14.22 4.14 -0.28
CA ASN A 153 -14.03 3.12 0.75
C ASN A 153 -12.65 2.48 0.70
N ARG A 154 -11.62 3.32 0.54
CA ARG A 154 -10.22 2.89 0.48
C ARG A 154 -9.45 3.40 1.67
N LEU A 155 -8.49 2.60 2.10
CA LEU A 155 -7.47 2.98 3.06
C LEU A 155 -6.12 2.96 2.35
N TYR A 156 -5.35 3.99 2.61
CA TYR A 156 -4.00 4.16 2.12
C TYR A 156 -3.06 4.07 3.31
N ILE A 157 -2.06 3.20 3.21
CA ILE A 157 -1.02 3.03 4.22
C ILE A 157 0.30 3.40 3.56
N GLN A 158 0.95 4.46 4.05
CA GLN A 158 2.29 4.84 3.65
C GLN A 158 3.32 4.09 4.49
N MET A 159 4.29 3.45 3.85
CA MET A 159 5.29 2.62 4.51
C MET A 159 6.65 2.66 3.81
N GLU A 160 7.68 2.20 4.50
CA GLU A 160 9.03 2.01 3.96
C GLU A 160 8.98 1.13 2.71
N TYR A 161 9.62 1.61 1.63
CA TYR A 161 9.77 0.83 0.42
C TYR A 161 10.84 -0.24 0.62
N CYS A 162 10.46 -1.50 0.43
CA CYS A 162 11.39 -2.61 0.34
C CYS A 162 11.38 -3.13 -1.11
N PRO A 163 12.51 -3.09 -1.84
CA PRO A 163 12.54 -3.40 -3.27
C PRO A 163 12.11 -4.83 -3.64
N GLN A 164 12.26 -5.78 -2.72
CA GLN A 164 12.02 -7.20 -3.01
C GLN A 164 11.35 -7.90 -1.82
N SER A 165 10.61 -8.97 -2.11
CA SER A 165 10.19 -9.95 -1.11
C SER A 165 11.05 -11.22 -1.21
N LEU A 166 11.08 -12.03 -0.16
CA LEU A 166 11.75 -13.32 -0.21
C LEU A 166 11.12 -14.21 -1.30
N ARG A 167 9.80 -14.07 -1.55
CA ARG A 167 9.13 -14.71 -2.70
C ARG A 167 9.79 -14.34 -4.02
N SER A 168 9.98 -13.04 -4.30
CA SER A 168 10.55 -12.59 -5.58
C SER A 168 12.00 -13.02 -5.73
N VAL A 169 12.79 -13.00 -4.65
CA VAL A 169 14.17 -13.51 -4.64
C VAL A 169 14.22 -15.00 -4.97
N LEU A 170 13.38 -15.81 -4.31
CA LEU A 170 13.31 -17.26 -4.56
C LEU A 170 12.82 -17.57 -5.98
N ALA A 171 11.86 -16.81 -6.50
CA ALA A 171 11.35 -16.97 -7.86
C ALA A 171 12.41 -16.62 -8.92
N ALA A 172 13.15 -15.51 -8.74
CA ALA A 172 14.24 -15.12 -9.63
C ALA A 172 15.34 -16.20 -9.66
N LYS A 173 15.69 -16.76 -8.50
CA LYS A 173 16.62 -17.90 -8.42
C LYS A 173 16.07 -19.12 -9.18
N ALA A 174 14.81 -19.51 -8.96
CA ALA A 174 14.22 -20.65 -9.63
C ALA A 174 14.20 -20.50 -11.17
N LEU A 175 14.02 -19.27 -11.68
CA LEU A 175 14.09 -18.98 -13.11
C LEU A 175 15.52 -19.06 -13.64
N ALA A 176 16.51 -18.53 -12.91
CA ALA A 176 17.91 -18.48 -13.34
C ALA A 176 18.54 -19.87 -13.52
N PHE A 177 18.14 -20.86 -12.70
CA PHE A 177 18.73 -22.20 -12.74
C PHE A 177 17.98 -23.18 -13.66
N GLY A 178 16.85 -22.78 -14.25
CA GLY A 178 16.01 -23.67 -15.06
C GLY A 178 15.45 -24.84 -14.23
N ARG A 179 14.45 -25.56 -14.75
CA ARG A 179 13.90 -26.76 -14.08
C ARG A 179 14.87 -27.97 -14.10
N GLN A 180 16.18 -27.75 -14.14
CA GLN A 180 17.15 -28.82 -13.92
C GLN A 180 17.06 -29.25 -12.46
N LEU A 181 17.05 -30.57 -12.22
CA LEU A 181 17.04 -31.19 -10.90
C LEU A 181 17.99 -30.41 -9.97
N ALA A 182 17.44 -29.95 -8.84
CA ALA A 182 18.09 -28.98 -7.97
C ALA A 182 19.55 -29.38 -7.68
N GLU A 183 20.50 -28.66 -8.27
CA GLU A 183 21.89 -28.73 -7.83
C GLU A 183 21.90 -28.38 -6.33
N PRO A 184 22.62 -29.15 -5.49
CA PRO A 184 22.66 -28.89 -4.08
C PRO A 184 23.15 -27.46 -3.81
N MET A 185 22.50 -26.81 -2.85
CA MET A 185 22.81 -25.45 -2.45
C MET A 185 24.29 -25.32 -2.11
N ASN A 186 24.99 -24.37 -2.75
CA ASN A 186 26.40 -24.16 -2.43
C ASN A 186 26.57 -23.49 -1.04
N LEU A 187 27.78 -23.52 -0.49
CA LEU A 187 28.06 -22.98 0.85
C LEU A 187 27.67 -21.49 1.01
N PHE A 188 27.83 -20.70 -0.04
CA PHE A 188 27.47 -19.28 -0.02
C PHE A 188 25.95 -19.10 0.08
N GLU A 189 25.20 -19.84 -0.73
CA GLU A 189 23.74 -19.82 -0.67
C GLU A 189 23.21 -20.32 0.67
N TYR A 190 23.82 -21.35 1.25
CA TYR A 190 23.49 -21.84 2.59
C TYR A 190 23.73 -20.76 3.65
N PHE A 191 24.86 -20.06 3.55
CA PHE A 191 25.19 -18.94 4.42
C PHE A 191 24.15 -17.81 4.32
N ILE A 192 23.73 -17.44 3.11
CA ILE A 192 22.67 -16.43 2.90
C ILE A 192 21.32 -16.90 3.46
N ALA A 193 20.94 -18.16 3.20
CA ALA A 193 19.71 -18.75 3.72
C ALA A 193 19.69 -18.75 5.26
N TYR A 194 20.80 -19.15 5.88
CA TYR A 194 20.98 -19.08 7.34
C TYR A 194 20.84 -17.64 7.86
N LYS A 195 21.46 -16.66 7.20
CA LYS A 195 21.35 -15.24 7.59
C LYS A 195 19.93 -14.71 7.51
N ILE A 196 19.19 -15.05 6.45
CA ILE A 196 17.78 -14.70 6.29
C ILE A 196 16.96 -15.34 7.41
N PHE A 197 17.11 -16.66 7.61
CA PHE A 197 16.38 -17.40 8.64
C PHE A 197 16.63 -16.83 10.04
N LYS A 198 17.89 -16.55 10.38
CA LYS A 198 18.25 -15.92 11.65
C LYS A 198 17.55 -14.57 11.84
N GLN A 199 17.57 -13.70 10.83
CA GLN A 199 16.92 -12.40 10.93
C GLN A 199 15.39 -12.51 11.05
N ILE A 200 14.76 -13.49 10.38
CA ILE A 200 13.33 -13.77 10.58
C ILE A 200 13.04 -14.12 12.04
N LEU A 201 13.85 -14.99 12.65
CA LEU A 201 13.68 -15.36 14.06
C LEU A 201 13.87 -14.17 15.00
N GLU A 202 14.90 -13.34 14.76
CA GLU A 202 15.11 -12.11 15.54
C GLU A 202 13.93 -11.14 15.41
N SER A 203 13.36 -11.00 14.20
CA SER A 203 12.17 -10.17 13.99
C SER A 203 10.94 -10.70 14.72
N VAL A 204 10.72 -12.02 14.71
CA VAL A 204 9.60 -12.65 15.41
C VAL A 204 9.78 -12.54 16.92
N GLN A 205 10.98 -12.76 17.43
CA GLN A 205 11.31 -12.57 18.85
C GLN A 205 10.99 -11.15 19.29
N TYR A 206 11.44 -10.14 18.53
CA TYR A 206 11.15 -8.74 18.82
C TYR A 206 9.64 -8.48 18.97
N LEU A 207 8.81 -9.00 18.06
CA LEU A 207 7.35 -8.80 18.13
C LEU A 207 6.71 -9.48 19.35
N HIS A 208 7.21 -10.66 19.73
CA HIS A 208 6.71 -11.41 20.88
C HIS A 208 7.14 -10.80 22.22
N GLU A 209 8.22 -10.00 22.24
CA GLU A 209 8.70 -9.28 23.43
C GLU A 209 8.01 -7.92 23.65
N LEU A 210 7.19 -7.46 22.70
CA LEU A 210 6.36 -6.26 22.89
C LEU A 210 5.33 -6.48 24.01
N ASP A 211 4.85 -5.39 24.61
CA ASP A 211 3.76 -5.38 25.58
C ASP A 211 2.59 -4.51 25.08
N PRO A 212 1.47 -5.11 24.66
CA PRO A 212 1.20 -6.55 24.59
C PRO A 212 1.97 -7.24 23.44
N PRO A 213 2.23 -8.56 23.53
CA PRO A 213 2.89 -9.31 22.46
C PRO A 213 2.11 -9.29 21.15
N VAL A 214 2.82 -9.13 20.04
CA VAL A 214 2.24 -9.12 18.69
C VAL A 214 2.54 -10.42 17.97
N ILE A 215 1.49 -11.13 17.52
CA ILE A 215 1.63 -12.34 16.70
C ILE A 215 1.31 -12.01 15.24
N HIS A 216 2.26 -12.24 14.33
CA HIS A 216 2.10 -11.84 12.92
C HIS A 216 0.99 -12.62 12.16
N ARG A 217 0.81 -13.93 12.41
CA ARG A 217 -0.24 -14.82 11.84
C ARG A 217 -0.25 -15.08 10.33
N ASP A 218 0.55 -14.38 9.53
CA ASP A 218 0.67 -14.62 8.06
C ASP A 218 2.13 -14.58 7.61
N LEU A 219 3.02 -15.21 8.37
CA LEU A 219 4.43 -15.34 7.97
C LEU A 219 4.54 -16.24 6.74
N LYS A 220 4.96 -15.63 5.62
CA LYS A 220 5.19 -16.28 4.35
C LYS A 220 6.25 -15.52 3.55
N PRO A 221 6.87 -16.13 2.52
CA PRO A 221 7.91 -15.47 1.72
C PRO A 221 7.50 -14.12 1.12
N ASP A 222 6.21 -13.91 0.88
CA ASP A 222 5.67 -12.66 0.33
C ASP A 222 5.66 -11.51 1.36
N ASN A 223 5.58 -11.82 2.66
CA ASN A 223 5.55 -10.86 3.77
C ASN A 223 6.93 -10.68 4.45
N ILE A 224 7.95 -11.37 3.94
CA ILE A 224 9.35 -11.21 4.36
C ILE A 224 10.01 -10.32 3.30
N LEU A 225 10.25 -9.05 3.63
CA LEU A 225 10.78 -8.07 2.70
C LEU A 225 12.29 -7.89 2.86
N ILE A 226 12.94 -7.58 1.74
CA ILE A 226 14.37 -7.30 1.64
C ILE A 226 14.56 -5.80 1.44
N THR A 227 15.29 -5.16 2.34
CA THR A 227 15.61 -3.72 2.28
C THR A 227 17.05 -3.48 1.85
N ASN A 228 17.26 -2.39 1.12
CA ASN A 228 18.60 -1.88 0.80
C ASN A 228 19.13 -0.96 1.91
N THR A 229 18.28 -0.56 2.85
CA THR A 229 18.66 0.27 4.00
C THR A 229 19.36 -0.61 5.03
N LEU A 230 20.69 -0.65 4.93
CA LEU A 230 21.52 -1.47 5.79
C LEU A 230 21.69 -0.81 7.16
N SER A 231 21.15 -1.43 8.21
CA SER A 231 21.49 -1.08 9.60
C SER A 231 22.51 -2.07 10.16
N GLY A 232 23.61 -1.56 10.74
CA GLY A 232 24.66 -2.35 11.38
C GLY A 232 26.08 -2.07 10.84
N ASP A 233 27.05 -2.00 11.73
CA ASP A 233 28.40 -1.45 11.45
C ASP A 233 29.34 -2.37 10.66
N ASN A 234 28.98 -3.65 10.46
CA ASN A 234 29.82 -4.61 9.74
C ASN A 234 28.99 -5.63 8.95
N ASN A 235 29.64 -6.32 8.01
CA ASN A 235 28.99 -7.31 7.13
C ASN A 235 28.24 -8.42 7.89
N ASN A 236 28.63 -8.72 9.13
CA ASN A 236 28.01 -9.78 9.92
C ASN A 236 26.75 -9.31 10.67
N SER A 237 26.66 -8.01 10.94
CA SER A 237 25.57 -7.33 11.66
C SER A 237 24.60 -6.58 10.75
N ARG A 238 24.85 -6.50 9.44
CA ARG A 238 23.92 -5.90 8.47
C ARG A 238 22.56 -6.58 8.53
N ARG A 239 21.53 -5.80 8.83
CA ARG A 239 20.13 -6.20 8.70
C ARG A 239 19.60 -5.80 7.34
N PHE A 240 18.92 -6.74 6.70
CA PHE A 240 18.32 -6.57 5.38
C PHE A 240 16.97 -7.27 5.27
N VAL A 241 16.55 -8.02 6.28
CA VAL A 241 15.23 -8.64 6.37
C VAL A 241 14.33 -7.80 7.26
N LYS A 242 13.14 -7.49 6.76
CA LYS A 242 12.07 -6.83 7.50
C LYS A 242 10.77 -7.61 7.33
N LEU A 243 10.04 -7.80 8.43
CA LEU A 243 8.68 -8.32 8.37
C LEU A 243 7.74 -7.21 7.93
N GLY A 244 6.85 -7.50 6.99
CA GLY A 244 5.83 -6.59 6.49
C GLY A 244 4.44 -7.20 6.57
N ASP A 245 3.42 -6.40 6.29
CA ASP A 245 2.00 -6.82 6.25
C ASP A 245 1.45 -7.38 7.58
N PHE A 246 1.53 -6.56 8.63
CA PHE A 246 0.90 -6.80 9.93
C PHE A 246 -0.58 -6.37 9.98
N GLY A 247 -1.12 -5.84 8.87
CA GLY A 247 -2.40 -5.11 8.83
C GLY A 247 -3.66 -5.93 9.11
N LEU A 248 -3.51 -7.19 9.55
CA LEU A 248 -4.56 -8.08 10.04
C LEU A 248 -4.10 -8.94 11.24
N ALA A 249 -2.94 -8.60 11.82
CA ALA A 249 -2.45 -9.22 13.04
C ALA A 249 -3.31 -8.70 14.20
N THR A 250 -4.36 -9.45 14.53
CA THR A 250 -5.30 -9.10 15.59
C THR A 250 -4.54 -8.99 16.91
N VAL A 251 -4.53 -7.79 17.50
CA VAL A 251 -3.99 -7.56 18.84
C VAL A 251 -4.79 -8.42 19.81
N HIS A 252 -4.10 -9.29 20.56
CA HIS A 252 -4.75 -10.10 21.59
C HIS A 252 -5.29 -9.17 22.67
N ASP A 253 -6.61 -9.04 22.74
CA ASP A 253 -7.28 -8.46 23.90
C ASP A 253 -7.25 -9.50 25.02
N THR A 254 -6.30 -9.36 25.95
CA THR A 254 -6.16 -10.20 27.15
C THR A 254 -7.22 -9.89 28.21
N SER A 255 -8.23 -9.08 27.92
CA SER A 255 -9.22 -8.63 28.90
C SER A 255 -10.63 -9.26 28.78
N ARG A 256 -10.79 -10.47 28.21
CA ARG A 256 -12.08 -11.19 28.27
C ARG A 256 -11.93 -12.68 28.55
N HIS A 257 -11.83 -13.02 29.85
CA HIS A 257 -12.40 -14.26 30.35
C HIS A 257 -13.93 -14.16 30.26
N THR A 258 -14.52 -14.75 29.22
CA THR A 258 -15.77 -15.54 29.24
C THR A 258 -16.27 -15.75 27.80
N ASP A 259 -16.72 -16.97 27.54
CA ASP A 259 -17.46 -17.47 26.37
C ASP A 259 -16.71 -17.96 25.11
N SER A 260 -16.60 -19.28 25.11
CA SER A 260 -16.72 -20.23 24.00
C SER A 260 -17.35 -19.68 22.71
N ARG A 261 -16.51 -19.09 21.87
CA ARG A 261 -16.48 -19.27 20.42
C ARG A 261 -15.23 -18.58 19.92
N TYR A 262 -14.11 -19.33 19.95
CA TYR A 262 -12.98 -19.02 19.10
C TYR A 262 -13.51 -19.04 17.67
N GLU A 263 -13.89 -17.89 17.13
CA GLU A 263 -14.17 -17.79 15.70
C GLU A 263 -12.85 -18.04 14.98
N HIS A 264 -12.62 -19.32 14.65
CA HIS A 264 -11.66 -19.82 13.69
C HIS A 264 -12.02 -19.29 12.30
N SER A 265 -12.05 -17.96 12.14
CA SER A 265 -11.97 -17.36 10.82
C SER A 265 -10.66 -17.83 10.21
N ALA A 266 -10.69 -18.19 8.94
CA ALA A 266 -9.55 -18.77 8.22
C ALA A 266 -8.43 -17.73 8.05
N VAL A 267 -7.67 -17.43 9.12
CA VAL A 267 -6.58 -16.46 9.12
C VAL A 267 -5.32 -17.09 8.55
N GLY A 268 -4.59 -16.31 7.75
CA GLY A 268 -3.32 -16.70 7.16
C GLY A 268 -3.44 -17.59 5.91
N THR A 269 -2.37 -17.58 5.12
CA THR A 269 -2.26 -18.35 3.88
C THR A 269 -2.17 -19.85 4.17
N TYR A 270 -3.13 -20.66 3.70
CA TYR A 270 -3.31 -22.09 4.05
C TYR A 270 -2.02 -22.92 4.09
N LYS A 271 -1.14 -22.77 3.09
CA LYS A 271 0.13 -23.54 2.97
C LYS A 271 1.15 -23.26 4.10
N TYR A 272 0.99 -22.15 4.82
CA TYR A 272 1.90 -21.70 5.88
C TYR A 272 1.22 -21.70 7.26
N ARG A 273 0.01 -22.24 7.35
CA ARG A 273 -0.79 -22.23 8.57
C ARG A 273 -0.29 -23.30 9.54
N ALA A 274 -0.19 -22.95 10.81
CA ALA A 274 0.14 -23.89 11.87
C ALA A 274 -1.00 -24.90 12.09
N PRO A 275 -0.71 -26.17 12.46
CA PRO A 275 -1.72 -27.22 12.58
C PRO A 275 -2.89 -26.87 13.50
N GLU A 276 -2.64 -26.20 14.62
CA GLU A 276 -3.65 -25.76 15.59
C GLU A 276 -4.66 -24.74 15.04
N LEU A 277 -4.31 -24.06 13.94
CA LEU A 277 -5.21 -23.14 13.22
C LEU A 277 -5.93 -23.83 12.05
N ALA A 278 -5.51 -25.04 11.67
CA ALA A 278 -6.05 -25.79 10.53
C ALA A 278 -7.15 -26.78 10.91
N ILE A 279 -7.34 -27.05 12.20
CA ILE A 279 -8.40 -27.90 12.72
C ILE A 279 -9.62 -27.00 12.99
N VAL A 280 -10.61 -27.04 12.10
CA VAL A 280 -11.94 -26.43 12.24
C VAL A 280 -12.98 -27.53 12.12
#